data_AF-A0A833VW42-F1
#
_entry.id   AF-A0A833VW42-F1
#
_cell.length_a   1.000
_cell.length_b   1.000
_cell.length_c   1.000
_cell.angle_alpha   90.00
_cell.angle_beta   90.00
_cell.angle_gamma   90.00
#
_symmetry.space_group_name_H-M   'P 1'
#
loop_
_entity.id
_entity.type
_entity.pdbx_description
1 polymer ?
#
loop_
_entity_poly.entity_id
_entity_poly.type
_entity_poly.pdbx_seq_one_letter_code
_entity_poly.pdbx_strand_id
1 'polypeptide(L)' 'MGSSFKLAWIAIAMLFAFSLKHCQASLTSNYYDYTCPQAIPIIRTAIRDAIAKERRMAASLIRLHFHDCFVQS' A
#
# COMPACT_ATOMS: atom_id res chain seq x y z
N MET A 1 34.28 -9.55 33.86
CA MET A 1 32.93 -8.92 33.84
C MET A 1 32.66 -8.00 32.66
N GLY A 2 33.66 -7.43 31.96
CA GLY A 2 33.40 -6.51 30.83
C GLY A 2 32.96 -7.15 29.50
N SER A 3 33.20 -8.44 29.28
CA SER A 3 32.86 -9.15 28.03
C SER A 3 31.37 -9.47 27.90
N SER A 4 30.73 -9.92 28.99
CA SER A 4 29.30 -10.24 29.02
C SER A 4 28.42 -9.01 28.78
N PHE A 5 28.82 -7.84 29.30
CA PHE A 5 28.13 -6.58 29.04
C PHE A 5 28.19 -6.19 27.56
N LYS A 6 29.35 -6.34 26.90
CA LYS A 6 29.49 -6.03 25.46
C LYS A 6 28.58 -6.92 24.59
N LEU A 7 28.49 -8.21 24.91
CA LEU A 7 27.60 -9.14 24.21
C LEU A 7 26.13 -8.77 24.36
N ALA A 8 25.71 -8.36 25.56
CA ALA A 8 24.34 -7.90 25.81
C ALA A 8 24.00 -6.64 24.99
N TRP A 9 24.90 -5.66 24.92
CA TRP A 9 24.70 -4.45 24.12
C TRP A 9 24.63 -4.73 22.61
N ILE A 10 25.47 -5.64 22.12
CA ILE A 10 25.44 -6.09 20.72
C ILE A 10 24.10 -6.77 20.39
N ALA A 11 23.60 -7.62 21.30
CA ALA A 11 22.30 -8.28 21.14
C ALA A 11 21.14 -7.27 21.14
N ILE A 12 21.16 -6.27 22.04
CA ILE A 12 20.16 -5.20 22.09
C ILE A 12 20.18 -4.35 20.81
N ALA A 13 21.36 -4.02 20.30
CA ALA A 13 21.50 -3.26 19.04
C ALA A 13 20.96 -4.05 17.83
N MET A 14 21.22 -5.36 17.77
CA MET A 14 20.67 -6.23 16.73
C MET A 14 19.14 -6.36 16.80
N LEU A 15 18.57 -6.47 18.01
CA LEU A 15 17.12 -6.49 18.22
C LEU A 15 16.46 -5.18 17.79
N PHE A 16 17.09 -4.03 18.11
CA PHE A 16 16.57 -2.72 17.70
C PHE A 16 16.62 -2.52 16.17
N ALA A 17 17.69 -2.98 15.51
CA ALA A 17 17.81 -2.93 14.06
C ALA A 17 16.75 -3.80 13.33
N PHE A 18 16.34 -4.93 13.92
CA PHE A 18 15.31 -5.79 13.35
C PHE A 18 13.90 -5.18 13.46
N SER A 19 13.64 -4.36 14.47
CA SER A 19 12.34 -3.71 14.70
C SER A 19 12.02 -2.56 13.73
N LEU A 20 13.00 -2.07 12.96
CA LEU A 20 12.83 -0.99 11.98
C LEU A 20 12.47 -1.49 10.57
N LYS A 21 11.97 -2.72 10.42
CA LYS A 21 11.47 -3.21 9.13
C LYS A 21 10.18 -2.48 8.74
N HIS A 22 10.33 -1.36 8.05
CA HIS A 22 9.24 -0.75 7.30
C HIS A 22 8.85 -1.68 6.15
N CYS A 23 7.60 -2.16 6.14
CA CYS A 23 7.05 -2.86 4.99
C CYS A 23 6.78 -1.83 3.88
N GLN A 24 7.81 -1.54 3.08
CA GLN A 24 7.66 -0.75 1.86
C GLN A 24 7.12 -1.68 0.77
N ALA A 25 5.80 -1.78 0.65
CA ALA A 25 5.19 -2.48 -0.48
C ALA A 25 5.50 -1.69 -1.76
N SER A 26 6.26 -2.29 -2.67
CA SER A 26 6.59 -1.67 -3.95
C SER A 26 5.42 -1.85 -4.93
N LEU A 27 4.90 -0.75 -5.46
CA LEU A 27 3.85 -0.79 -6.48
C LEU A 27 4.47 -0.96 -7.86
N THR A 28 3.80 -1.75 -8.70
CA THR A 28 4.10 -1.87 -10.14
C THR A 28 2.82 -1.72 -10.94
N SER A 29 2.92 -1.11 -12.12
CA SER A 29 1.76 -0.89 -13.02
C SER A 29 1.15 -2.21 -13.53
N ASN A 30 1.96 -3.28 -13.57
CA ASN A 30 1.62 -4.54 -14.22
C ASN A 30 1.31 -5.66 -13.21
N TYR A 31 0.95 -5.29 -11.98
CA TYR A 31 0.78 -6.22 -10.86
C TYR A 31 -0.27 -7.30 -11.15
N TYR A 32 -1.32 -6.95 -11.89
CA TYR A 32 -2.44 -7.86 -12.19
C TYR A 32 -2.32 -8.58 -13.53
N ASP A 33 -1.28 -8.36 -14.32
CA ASP A 33 -1.20 -8.86 -15.70
C ASP A 33 -1.29 -10.39 -15.78
N TYR A 34 -0.75 -11.10 -14.79
CA TYR A 34 -0.74 -12.57 -14.75
C TYR A 34 -1.81 -13.17 -13.84
N THR A 35 -2.18 -12.48 -12.76
CA THR A 35 -3.12 -13.00 -11.76
C THR A 35 -4.57 -12.68 -12.12
N CYS A 36 -4.83 -11.51 -12.70
CA CYS A 36 -6.15 -11.05 -13.12
C CYS A 36 -6.03 -10.06 -14.30
N PRO A 37 -5.73 -10.54 -15.52
CA PRO A 37 -5.49 -9.67 -16.68
C PRO A 37 -6.69 -8.79 -17.05
N GLN A 38 -7.90 -9.21 -16.64
CA GLN A 38 -9.14 -8.48 -16.92
C GLN A 38 -9.48 -7.43 -15.84
N ALA A 39 -8.67 -7.27 -14.80
CA ALA A 39 -8.96 -6.32 -13.71
C ALA A 39 -9.14 -4.88 -14.23
N ILE A 40 -8.13 -4.34 -14.93
CA ILE A 40 -8.16 -2.96 -15.43
C ILE A 40 -9.25 -2.75 -16.50
N PRO A 41 -9.44 -3.63 -17.49
CA PRO A 41 -10.56 -3.54 -18.43
C PRO A 41 -11.94 -3.50 -17.75
N ILE A 42 -12.19 -4.42 -16.80
CA ILE A 42 -13.48 -4.50 -16.10
C ILE A 42 -13.74 -3.23 -15.29
N ILE A 43 -12.76 -2.78 -14.51
CA ILE A 43 -12.87 -1.55 -13.70
C ILE A 43 -13.17 -0.35 -14.59
N ARG A 44 -12.48 -0.22 -15.74
CA ARG A 44 -12.69 0.88 -16.69
C ARG A 44 -14.11 0.92 -17.25
N THR A 45 -14.65 -0.24 -17.62
CA THR A 45 -16.03 -0.34 -18.15
C THR A 45 -17.03 0.05 -17.06
N ALA A 46 -16.90 -0.51 -15.86
CA ALA A 46 -17.80 -0.21 -14.75
C ALA A 46 -17.80 1.30 -14.37
N ILE A 47 -16.62 1.92 -14.33
CA ILE A 47 -16.49 3.36 -14.06
C ILE A 47 -17.16 4.19 -15.17
N ARG A 48 -16.97 3.82 -16.44
CA ARG A 48 -17.60 4.52 -17.57
C ARG A 48 -19.12 4.45 -17.51
N ASP A 49 -19.67 3.27 -17.22
CA ASP A 49 -21.12 3.07 -17.10
C ASP A 49 -21.69 3.89 -15.93
N ALA A 50 -20.98 3.91 -14.79
CA ALA A 50 -21.38 4.71 -13.63
C ALA A 50 -21.37 6.22 -13.92
N ILE A 51 -20.36 6.72 -14.64
CA ILE A 51 -20.27 8.13 -15.06
C ILE A 51 -21.33 8.48 -16.10
N ALA A 52 -21.63 7.56 -17.03
CA ALA A 52 -22.67 7.75 -18.03
C ALA A 52 -24.06 7.86 -17.37
N LYS A 53 -24.30 7.08 -16.32
CA LYS A 53 -25.51 7.17 -15.50
C LYS A 53 -25.56 8.45 -14.66
N GLU A 54 -24.45 8.83 -14.03
CA GLU A 54 -24.34 10.05 -13.24
C GLU A 54 -22.95 10.68 -13.37
N ARG A 55 -22.85 11.82 -14.07
CA ARG A 55 -21.55 12.47 -14.32
C ARG A 55 -20.78 12.84 -13.05
N ARG A 56 -21.49 13.16 -11.96
CA ARG A 56 -20.89 13.49 -10.66
C ARG A 56 -20.07 12.33 -10.07
N MET A 57 -20.35 11.09 -10.46
CA MET A 57 -19.67 9.91 -9.96
C MET A 57 -18.15 9.96 -10.18
N ALA A 58 -17.68 10.56 -11.28
CA ALA A 58 -16.24 10.73 -11.53
C ALA A 58 -15.55 11.48 -10.37
N ALA A 59 -16.13 12.60 -9.94
CA ALA A 59 -15.60 13.40 -8.84
C ALA A 59 -15.74 12.68 -7.49
N SER A 60 -16.86 11.98 -7.27
CA SER A 60 -17.09 11.21 -6.04
C SER A 60 -16.07 10.10 -5.85
N LEU A 61 -15.73 9.34 -6.90
CA LEU A 61 -14.73 8.26 -6.85
C LEU A 61 -13.32 8.78 -6.54
N ILE A 62 -12.91 9.89 -7.17
CA ILE A 62 -11.61 10.52 -6.89
C ILE A 62 -11.54 11.02 -5.45
N ARG A 63 -12.62 11.67 -4.97
CA ARG A 63 -12.70 12.12 -3.58
C ARG A 63 -12.63 10.96 -2.59
N LEU A 64 -13.27 9.84 -2.89
CA LEU A 64 -13.21 8.63 -2.07
C LEU A 64 -11.79 8.09 -1.99
N HIS A 65 -11.10 7.95 -3.13
CA HIS A 65 -9.70 7.52 -3.14
C HIS A 65 -8.79 8.44 -2.31
N PHE A 66 -8.96 9.76 -2.45
CA PHE A 66 -8.24 10.73 -1.62
C PHE A 66 -8.55 10.55 -0.13
N HIS A 67 -9.82 10.36 0.22
CA HIS A 67 -10.25 10.15 1.61
C HIS A 67 -9.62 8.89 2.22
N ASP A 68 -9.59 7.78 1.49
CA ASP A 68 -8.99 6.53 1.97
C ASP A 68 -7.47 6.65 2.16
N CYS A 69 -6.78 7.37 1.28
CA CYS A 69 -5.33 7.54 1.39
C CYS A 69 -4.90 8.56 2.45
N PHE A 70 -5.71 9.60 2.71
CA PHE A 70 -5.34 10.65 3.66
C PHE A 70 -5.80 10.39 5.10
N VAL A 71 -6.76 9.50 5.33
CA VAL A 71 -7.30 9.17 6.68
C VAL A 71 -6.53 8.00 7.32
N GLN A 72 -5.31 7.72 6.87
CA GLN A 72 -4.42 6.74 7.47
C GLN A 72 -3.41 7.45 8.40
N SER A 73 -3.86 7.70 9.63
CA SER A 73 -3.03 8.15 10.77
C SER A 73 -2.45 6.98 11.53
#